data_AF-A0A439CSG7-F1
#
_entry.id   AF-A0A439CSG7-F1
#
_cell.length_a   1.000
_cell.length_b   1.000
_cell.length_c   1.000
_cell.angle_alpha   90.00
_cell.angle_beta   90.00
_cell.angle_gamma   90.00
#
_symmetry.space_group_name_H-M   'P 1'
#
loop_
_entity.id
_entity.type
_entity.pdbx_description
1 polymer ?
#
loop_
_entity_poly.entity_id
_entity_poly.type
_entity_poly.pdbx_seq_one_letter_code
_entity_poly.pdbx_strand_id
1 'polypeptide(L)'
;MLALLVCAVWLLAAASSHPLQRRLAPCPPFSNGTVNIAAYQLYPENVDFDEQSCLLCSRKSNIGSLYNASVVVYDPYKASVVSTIEFPNITRTPPFHIGGVAWDPYASKRAKNKSADEITILVDAAAAHETAGHDVSGDNYIIRWDAAAQKVLWSVNLTSVSRGRYGGPQDIEHDEQSNIFVLGTYPGTLMRVPRDGSRVDEWFVPAPRADFQPRRPRM
;
A
#
# COMPACT_ATOMS: atom_id res chain seq x y z
N MET A 1 -27.14 5.17 -75.31
CA MET A 1 -25.89 4.56 -74.80
C MET A 1 -25.11 5.62 -74.03
N LEU A 2 -25.12 5.52 -72.70
CA LEU A 2 -24.10 5.89 -71.70
C LEU A 2 -24.84 6.19 -70.40
N ALA A 3 -24.88 5.21 -69.49
CA ALA A 3 -25.33 5.41 -68.12
C ALA A 3 -24.09 5.41 -67.23
N LEU A 4 -23.83 6.55 -66.57
CA LEU A 4 -22.78 6.72 -65.57
C LEU A 4 -23.10 5.90 -64.33
N LEU A 5 -22.19 5.01 -63.95
CA LEU A 5 -22.14 4.40 -62.62
C LEU A 5 -21.38 5.35 -61.68
N VAL A 6 -22.05 5.85 -60.65
CA VAL A 6 -21.40 6.52 -59.51
C VAL A 6 -21.44 5.54 -58.33
N CYS A 7 -20.28 5.01 -57.95
CA CYS A 7 -20.11 4.24 -56.72
C CYS A 7 -20.18 5.18 -55.51
N ALA A 8 -21.23 5.06 -54.70
CA ALA A 8 -21.28 5.66 -53.37
C ALA A 8 -20.66 4.69 -52.34
N VAL A 9 -19.46 5.00 -51.87
CA VAL A 9 -18.83 4.32 -50.74
C VAL A 9 -19.40 4.88 -49.45
N TRP A 10 -20.17 4.08 -48.72
CA TRP A 10 -20.59 4.40 -47.36
C TRP A 10 -19.45 4.10 -46.39
N LEU A 11 -18.75 5.14 -45.94
CA LEU A 11 -17.88 5.08 -44.77
C LEU A 11 -18.76 5.12 -43.51
N LEU A 12 -18.99 3.95 -42.90
CA LEU A 12 -19.50 3.86 -41.53
C LEU A 12 -18.41 4.36 -40.58
N ALA A 13 -18.50 5.61 -40.16
CA ALA A 13 -17.79 6.09 -38.99
C ALA A 13 -18.36 5.36 -37.76
N ALA A 14 -17.68 4.30 -37.31
CA ALA A 14 -17.88 3.76 -35.98
C ALA A 14 -17.43 4.82 -34.98
N ALA A 15 -18.35 5.69 -34.56
CA ALA A 15 -18.13 6.55 -33.42
C ALA A 15 -17.92 5.64 -32.21
N SER A 16 -16.68 5.51 -31.77
CA SER A 16 -16.35 4.87 -30.51
C SER A 16 -17.01 5.69 -29.40
N SER A 17 -18.19 5.29 -28.97
CA SER A 17 -18.79 5.77 -27.73
C SER A 17 -18.01 5.16 -26.58
N HIS A 18 -16.79 5.63 -26.36
CA HIS A 18 -16.19 5.55 -25.04
C HIS A 18 -17.09 6.40 -24.15
N PRO A 19 -17.80 5.81 -23.17
CA PRO A 19 -18.57 6.60 -22.24
C PRO A 19 -17.59 7.60 -21.63
N LEU A 20 -17.85 8.89 -21.85
CA LEU A 20 -17.11 9.97 -21.21
C LEU A 20 -17.04 9.63 -19.73
N GLN A 21 -15.83 9.29 -19.29
CA GLN A 21 -15.53 8.91 -17.93
C GLN A 21 -15.94 10.09 -17.07
N ARG A 22 -17.11 9.98 -16.42
CA ARG A 22 -17.67 11.05 -15.60
C ARG A 22 -16.62 11.36 -14.54
N ARG A 23 -15.92 12.49 -14.69
CA ARG A 23 -14.95 12.94 -13.69
C ARG A 23 -15.71 13.00 -12.36
N LEU A 24 -15.34 12.14 -11.42
CA LEU A 24 -15.85 12.21 -10.06
C LEU A 24 -15.56 13.63 -9.58
N ALA A 25 -16.53 14.26 -8.90
CA ALA A 25 -16.29 15.58 -8.34
C ALA A 25 -15.07 15.49 -7.41
N PRO A 26 -14.09 16.39 -7.54
CA PRO A 26 -12.92 16.38 -6.67
C PRO A 26 -13.37 16.52 -5.21
N CYS A 27 -12.62 15.90 -4.30
CA CYS A 27 -12.82 16.06 -2.85
C CYS A 27 -12.91 17.56 -2.50
N PRO A 28 -13.85 17.97 -1.64
CA PRO A 28 -13.94 19.37 -1.24
C PRO A 28 -12.62 19.80 -0.58
N PRO A 29 -12.21 21.07 -0.71
CA PRO A 29 -11.01 21.55 -0.06
C PRO A 29 -11.11 21.38 1.46
N PHE A 30 -10.00 21.09 2.11
CA PHE A 30 -9.94 21.13 3.57
C PHE A 30 -10.18 22.58 4.04
N SER A 31 -10.95 22.74 5.12
CA SER A 31 -11.22 24.07 5.68
C SER A 31 -10.00 24.70 6.35
N ASN A 32 -9.00 23.88 6.70
CA ASN A 32 -7.79 24.26 7.42
C ASN A 32 -6.54 23.78 6.66
N GLY A 33 -5.50 24.62 6.60
CA GLY A 33 -4.22 24.25 5.99
C GLY A 33 -3.33 23.38 6.86
N THR A 34 -3.59 23.31 8.17
CA THR A 34 -2.88 22.47 9.14
C THR A 34 -3.84 21.49 9.78
N VAL A 35 -3.46 20.21 9.79
CA VAL A 35 -4.21 19.12 10.41
C VAL A 35 -3.42 18.61 11.61
N ASN A 36 -4.00 18.70 12.80
CA ASN A 36 -3.42 18.16 14.02
C ASN A 36 -4.13 16.85 14.38
N ILE A 37 -3.36 15.77 14.52
CA ILE A 37 -3.87 14.44 14.83
C ILE A 37 -3.23 13.96 16.13
N ALA A 38 -4.07 13.74 17.13
CA ALA A 38 -3.64 13.15 18.40
C ALA A 38 -4.12 11.69 18.46
N ALA A 39 -3.16 10.77 18.46
CA ALA A 39 -3.39 9.34 18.67
C ALA A 39 -2.26 8.74 19.48
N TYR A 40 -2.55 7.67 20.23
CA TYR A 40 -1.58 7.01 21.09
C TYR A 40 -0.43 6.44 20.26
N GLN A 41 0.81 6.82 20.58
CA GLN A 41 2.02 6.32 19.93
C GLN A 41 1.99 6.40 18.39
N LEU A 42 1.48 7.54 17.86
CA LEU A 42 1.31 7.74 16.41
C LEU A 42 2.65 7.73 15.65
N TYR A 43 3.57 8.65 15.95
CA TYR A 43 4.88 8.78 15.29
C TYR A 43 4.85 8.43 13.79
N PRO A 44 4.00 9.12 13.01
CA PRO A 44 3.60 8.62 11.71
C PRO A 44 4.76 8.67 10.71
N GLU A 45 5.10 7.52 10.12
CA GLU A 45 6.09 7.42 9.05
C GLU A 45 5.42 7.70 7.68
N ASN A 46 4.28 7.05 7.40
CA ASN A 46 3.48 7.31 6.22
C ASN A 46 2.02 7.68 6.54
N VAL A 47 1.44 8.44 5.61
CA VAL A 47 0.02 8.78 5.49
C VAL A 47 -0.38 8.48 4.06
N ASP A 48 -1.53 7.85 3.88
CA ASP A 48 -2.15 7.79 2.56
C ASP A 48 -3.62 8.23 2.59
N PHE A 49 -4.04 8.87 1.51
CA PHE A 49 -5.35 9.47 1.36
C PHE A 49 -6.01 9.01 0.07
N ASP A 50 -7.20 8.42 0.21
CA ASP A 50 -7.98 7.98 -0.92
C ASP A 50 -8.68 9.18 -1.60
N GLU A 51 -8.02 9.72 -2.63
CA GLU A 51 -8.57 10.79 -3.47
C GLU A 51 -9.68 10.31 -4.42
N GLN A 52 -9.82 8.99 -4.62
CA GLN A 52 -10.83 8.44 -5.55
C GLN A 52 -12.20 8.30 -4.89
N SER A 53 -12.26 7.96 -3.61
CA SER A 53 -13.50 7.65 -2.89
C SER A 53 -14.21 8.85 -2.28
N CYS A 54 -14.00 10.07 -2.79
CA CYS A 54 -14.77 11.27 -2.39
C CYS A 54 -16.32 11.09 -2.43
N LEU A 55 -16.82 9.97 -2.98
CA LEU A 55 -18.22 9.59 -3.19
C LEU A 55 -18.70 8.27 -2.57
N LEU A 56 -17.87 7.46 -1.90
CA LEU A 56 -18.32 6.30 -1.11
C LEU A 56 -17.66 6.36 0.27
N CYS A 57 -18.37 5.97 1.32
CA CYS A 57 -18.05 6.26 2.72
C CYS A 57 -16.65 5.79 3.20
N SER A 58 -15.59 6.56 2.95
CA SER A 58 -14.45 6.76 3.87
C SER A 58 -13.46 7.80 3.33
N ARG A 59 -13.87 9.08 3.31
CA ARG A 59 -13.04 10.29 3.09
C ARG A 59 -11.91 10.44 4.12
N LYS A 60 -11.13 9.40 4.34
CA LYS A 60 -10.33 9.20 5.53
C LYS A 60 -8.89 8.92 5.12
N SER A 61 -7.95 9.51 5.85
CA SER A 61 -6.54 9.17 5.74
C SER A 61 -6.24 7.95 6.59
N ASN A 62 -5.46 7.02 6.04
CA ASN A 62 -4.90 5.90 6.79
C ASN A 62 -3.48 6.28 7.19
N ILE A 63 -3.18 6.12 8.47
CA ILE A 63 -1.93 6.58 9.07
C ILE A 63 -1.29 5.41 9.80
N GLY A 64 -0.05 5.08 9.46
CA GLY A 64 0.74 4.14 10.24
C GLY A 64 0.97 4.71 11.64
N SER A 65 0.50 4.02 12.68
CA SER A 65 0.85 4.33 14.06
C SER A 65 2.03 3.47 14.47
N LEU A 66 3.23 4.03 14.32
CA LEU A 66 4.49 3.29 14.30
C LEU A 66 4.65 2.42 15.55
N TYR A 67 4.73 3.04 16.73
CA TYR A 67 5.01 2.32 17.98
C TYR A 67 3.77 1.61 18.57
N ASN A 68 2.55 2.00 18.18
CA ASN A 68 1.35 1.24 18.54
C ASN A 68 1.16 -0.01 17.66
N ALA A 69 1.86 -0.10 16.52
CA ALA A 69 1.71 -1.13 15.49
C ALA A 69 0.24 -1.30 15.05
N SER A 70 -0.39 -0.20 14.66
CA SER A 70 -1.79 -0.14 14.23
C SER A 70 -1.98 0.87 13.10
N VAL A 71 -3.15 0.89 12.45
CA VAL A 71 -3.48 1.95 11.48
C VAL A 71 -4.54 2.87 12.06
N VAL A 72 -4.21 4.15 12.18
CA VAL A 72 -5.14 5.20 12.59
C VAL A 72 -5.89 5.69 11.35
N VAL A 73 -7.21 5.72 11.45
CA VAL A 73 -8.08 6.21 10.38
C VAL A 73 -8.65 7.57 10.79
N TYR A 74 -8.28 8.60 10.05
CA TYR A 74 -8.60 9.99 10.37
C TYR A 74 -9.53 10.60 9.33
N ASP A 75 -10.59 11.29 9.76
CA ASP A 75 -11.48 12.05 8.87
C ASP A 75 -11.07 13.54 8.91
N PRO A 76 -10.36 14.06 7.89
CA PRO A 76 -9.91 15.45 7.84
C PRO A 76 -11.04 16.47 7.74
N TYR A 77 -12.24 16.07 7.33
CA TYR A 77 -13.40 16.98 7.27
C TYR A 77 -14.12 17.10 8.62
N LYS A 78 -13.99 16.09 9.48
CA LYS A 78 -14.48 16.12 10.87
C LYS A 78 -13.38 16.46 11.88
N ALA A 79 -12.15 16.64 11.41
CA ALA A 79 -10.97 16.84 12.21
C ALA A 79 -10.83 15.82 13.37
N SER A 80 -11.14 14.55 13.13
CA SER A 80 -11.18 13.52 14.18
C SER A 80 -10.69 12.15 13.71
N VAL A 81 -10.06 11.42 14.64
CA VAL A 81 -9.82 9.98 14.48
C VAL A 81 -11.16 9.27 14.59
N VAL A 82 -11.50 8.49 13.56
CA VAL A 82 -12.78 7.78 13.50
C VAL A 82 -12.67 6.32 13.90
N SER A 83 -11.49 5.72 13.74
CA SER A 83 -11.21 4.34 14.13
C SER A 83 -9.72 4.06 14.15
N THR A 84 -9.32 3.01 14.87
CA THR A 84 -7.99 2.41 14.79
C THR A 84 -8.15 0.96 14.36
N ILE A 85 -7.42 0.55 13.32
CA ILE A 85 -7.36 -0.84 12.86
C ILE A 85 -6.26 -1.52 13.64
N GLU A 86 -6.64 -2.55 14.40
CA GLU A 86 -5.73 -3.35 15.22
C GLU A 86 -5.57 -4.76 14.66
N PHE A 87 -4.39 -5.33 14.86
CA PHE A 87 -4.00 -6.65 14.37
C PHE A 87 -3.61 -7.54 15.55
N PRO A 88 -4.30 -8.68 15.75
CA PRO A 88 -3.93 -9.63 16.80
C PRO A 88 -2.46 -10.06 16.67
N ASN A 89 -1.75 -10.08 17.80
CA ASN A 89 -0.32 -10.42 17.91
C ASN A 89 0.66 -9.46 17.22
N ILE A 90 0.19 -8.29 16.74
CA ILE A 90 1.03 -7.25 16.14
C ILE A 90 0.85 -5.94 16.90
N THR A 91 -0.40 -5.48 17.03
CA THR A 91 -0.71 -4.23 17.74
C THR A 91 -0.26 -4.30 19.19
N ARG A 92 0.42 -3.25 19.66
CA ARG A 92 0.97 -3.14 21.03
C ARG A 92 1.88 -4.30 21.42
N THR A 93 2.49 -4.96 20.44
CA THR A 93 3.34 -6.12 20.63
C THR A 93 4.74 -5.82 20.08
N PRO A 94 5.74 -5.58 20.96
CA PRO A 94 7.12 -5.51 20.52
C PRO A 94 7.54 -6.82 19.83
N PRO A 95 8.37 -6.78 18.77
CA PRO A 95 9.08 -5.62 18.25
C PRO A 95 8.42 -4.99 17.00
N PHE A 96 7.10 -5.12 16.82
CA PHE A 96 6.47 -4.68 15.57
C PHE A 96 6.24 -3.18 15.50
N HIS A 97 6.40 -2.64 14.30
CA HIS A 97 5.97 -1.32 13.90
C HIS A 97 5.00 -1.39 12.72
N ILE A 98 4.19 -0.34 12.56
CA ILE A 98 3.40 -0.09 11.33
C ILE A 98 3.65 1.35 10.90
N GLY A 99 4.61 1.52 9.99
CA GLY A 99 4.89 2.79 9.32
C GLY A 99 4.20 2.90 7.96
N GLY A 100 4.45 1.93 7.07
CA GLY A 100 3.97 1.94 5.69
C GLY A 100 2.48 1.58 5.55
N VAL A 101 1.71 2.46 4.92
CA VAL A 101 0.31 2.25 4.58
C VAL A 101 0.05 2.83 3.19
N ALA A 102 -0.60 2.06 2.32
CA ALA A 102 -0.92 2.51 0.96
C ALA A 102 -2.26 1.95 0.48
N TRP A 103 -3.12 2.84 0.02
CA TRP A 103 -4.32 2.53 -0.76
C TRP A 103 -3.91 1.99 -2.12
N ASP A 104 -4.63 1.01 -2.66
CA ASP A 104 -4.34 0.48 -4.00
C ASP A 104 -5.13 1.20 -5.11
N PRO A 105 -4.52 2.15 -5.87
CA PRO A 105 -5.12 2.97 -6.93
C PRO A 105 -6.02 2.22 -7.93
N TYR A 106 -5.81 0.92 -8.05
CA TYR A 106 -6.30 0.09 -9.13
C TYR A 106 -7.30 -0.98 -8.67
N ALA A 107 -7.46 -1.21 -7.37
CA ALA A 107 -8.44 -2.15 -6.82
C ALA A 107 -9.87 -1.81 -7.27
N SER A 108 -10.27 -0.54 -7.10
CA SER A 108 -11.59 -0.02 -7.44
C SER A 108 -11.91 -0.16 -8.94
N LYS A 109 -10.93 0.07 -9.82
CA LYS A 109 -11.10 0.01 -11.28
C LYS A 109 -11.45 -1.38 -11.80
N ARG A 110 -11.07 -2.43 -11.07
CA ARG A 110 -11.26 -3.83 -11.49
C ARG A 110 -12.43 -4.51 -10.77
N ALA A 111 -12.94 -3.91 -9.72
CA ALA A 111 -14.04 -4.47 -8.96
C ALA A 111 -15.35 -4.39 -9.76
N LYS A 112 -15.92 -5.55 -10.12
CA LYS A 112 -17.24 -5.63 -10.79
C LYS A 112 -18.35 -5.02 -9.93
N ASN A 113 -18.17 -5.04 -8.60
CA ASN A 113 -18.94 -4.29 -7.62
C ASN A 113 -18.01 -3.26 -6.99
N LYS A 114 -18.38 -1.98 -7.04
CA LYS A 114 -17.56 -0.77 -6.80
C LYS A 114 -16.93 -0.60 -5.39
N SER A 115 -16.78 -1.66 -4.59
CA SER A 115 -16.42 -1.60 -3.17
C SER A 115 -15.06 -2.20 -2.83
N ALA A 116 -14.16 -2.43 -3.80
CA ALA A 116 -12.82 -2.93 -3.47
C ALA A 116 -11.91 -1.75 -3.06
N ASP A 117 -12.20 -1.18 -1.90
CA ASP A 117 -11.28 -0.27 -1.22
C ASP A 117 -10.29 -1.15 -0.45
N GLU A 118 -9.16 -1.45 -1.08
CA GLU A 118 -8.15 -2.33 -0.51
C GLU A 118 -6.94 -1.49 -0.07
N ILE A 119 -6.49 -1.71 1.17
CA ILE A 119 -5.33 -1.05 1.76
C ILE A 119 -4.23 -2.11 1.93
N THR A 120 -3.00 -1.74 1.63
CA THR A 120 -1.81 -2.52 1.94
C THR A 120 -1.12 -1.88 3.14
N ILE A 121 -0.77 -2.73 4.10
CA ILE A 121 -0.20 -2.33 5.37
C ILE A 121 1.11 -3.08 5.52
N LEU A 122 2.19 -2.33 5.75
CA LEU A 122 3.50 -2.85 6.01
C LEU A 122 3.71 -2.93 7.52
N VAL A 123 4.03 -4.12 7.99
CA VAL A 123 4.45 -4.38 9.36
C VAL A 123 5.94 -4.68 9.30
N ASP A 124 6.75 -3.91 10.02
CA ASP A 124 8.19 -4.10 10.07
C ASP A 124 8.66 -4.45 11.48
N ALA A 125 9.83 -5.07 11.56
CA ALA A 125 10.54 -5.29 12.81
C ALA A 125 11.37 -4.05 13.16
N ALA A 126 11.12 -3.49 14.35
CA ALA A 126 11.76 -2.28 14.85
C ALA A 126 13.30 -2.34 14.82
N ALA A 127 13.87 -3.52 15.06
CA ALA A 127 15.32 -3.72 15.21
C ALA A 127 16.13 -3.14 14.04
N ALA A 128 15.65 -3.30 12.80
CA ALA A 128 16.34 -2.78 11.62
C ALA A 128 16.46 -1.25 11.64
N HIS A 129 15.41 -0.56 12.09
CA HIS A 129 15.36 0.90 12.15
C HIS A 129 16.07 1.46 13.38
N GLU A 130 15.88 0.85 14.54
CA GLU A 130 16.48 1.29 15.81
C GLU A 130 18.00 1.09 15.85
N THR A 131 18.50 0.10 15.10
CA THR A 131 19.94 -0.21 15.04
C THR A 131 20.61 0.27 13.75
N ALA A 132 19.90 1.04 12.91
CA ALA A 132 20.39 1.49 11.60
C ALA A 132 20.95 0.33 10.72
N GLY A 133 20.26 -0.81 10.74
CA GLY A 133 20.59 -1.99 9.95
C GLY A 133 21.69 -2.89 10.53
N HIS A 134 22.19 -2.63 11.74
CA HIS A 134 23.12 -3.54 12.42
C HIS A 134 22.46 -4.85 12.85
N ASP A 135 21.16 -4.81 13.14
CA ASP A 135 20.31 -5.96 13.40
C ASP A 135 19.10 -5.93 12.46
N VAL A 136 19.06 -6.85 11.49
CA VAL A 136 17.93 -7.02 10.57
C VAL A 136 17.08 -8.24 10.92
N SER A 137 17.16 -8.70 12.17
CA SER A 137 16.31 -9.77 12.68
C SER A 137 14.87 -9.31 12.91
N GLY A 138 13.97 -10.28 13.11
CA GLY A 138 12.54 -10.05 13.28
C GLY A 138 11.73 -10.30 12.03
N ASP A 139 10.44 -10.51 12.23
CA ASP A 139 9.50 -10.77 11.14
C ASP A 139 8.94 -9.46 10.59
N ASN A 140 8.82 -9.42 9.26
CA ASN A 140 8.18 -8.33 8.53
C ASN A 140 7.03 -8.92 7.72
N TYR A 141 5.93 -8.19 7.62
CA TYR A 141 4.72 -8.67 6.96
C TYR A 141 4.15 -7.63 6.01
N ILE A 142 3.52 -8.11 4.94
CA ILE A 142 2.49 -7.34 4.24
C ILE A 142 1.14 -7.89 4.66
N ILE A 143 0.22 -6.98 4.96
CA ILE A 143 -1.18 -7.27 5.23
C ILE A 143 -2.01 -6.57 4.16
N ARG A 144 -2.90 -7.32 3.52
CA ARG A 144 -3.92 -6.78 2.64
C ARG A 144 -5.23 -6.69 3.38
N TRP A 145 -5.84 -5.50 3.39
CA TRP A 145 -7.02 -5.19 4.17
C TRP A 145 -8.16 -4.71 3.26
N ASP A 146 -9.36 -5.25 3.49
CA ASP A 146 -10.60 -4.78 2.88
C ASP A 146 -11.19 -3.68 3.77
N ALA A 147 -11.15 -2.43 3.32
CA ALA A 147 -11.61 -1.29 4.09
C ALA A 147 -13.14 -1.27 4.25
N ALA A 148 -13.88 -1.82 3.28
CA ALA A 148 -15.33 -1.88 3.31
C ALA A 148 -15.84 -2.97 4.26
N ALA A 149 -15.26 -4.17 4.16
CA ALA A 149 -15.60 -5.30 5.03
C ALA A 149 -14.88 -5.28 6.38
N GLN A 150 -13.92 -4.36 6.56
CA GLN A 150 -13.08 -4.22 7.74
C GLN A 150 -12.43 -5.54 8.19
N LYS A 151 -11.73 -6.20 7.25
CA LYS A 151 -11.06 -7.47 7.53
C LYS A 151 -9.77 -7.64 6.74
N VAL A 152 -8.88 -8.46 7.29
CA VAL A 152 -7.70 -8.95 6.57
C VAL A 152 -8.17 -9.87 5.43
N LEU A 153 -7.72 -9.60 4.22
CA LEU A 153 -7.90 -10.47 3.06
C LEU A 153 -6.85 -11.58 3.06
N TRP A 154 -5.60 -11.22 3.29
CA TRP A 154 -4.47 -12.12 3.41
C TRP A 154 -3.28 -11.39 4.06
N SER A 155 -2.29 -12.16 4.52
CA SER A 155 -1.00 -11.63 5.00
C SER A 155 0.12 -12.55 4.54
N VAL A 156 1.30 -11.98 4.29
CA VAL A 156 2.51 -12.73 3.90
C VAL A 156 3.71 -12.27 4.72
N ASN A 157 4.51 -13.21 5.20
CA ASN A 157 5.76 -12.94 5.91
C ASN A 157 6.90 -12.74 4.89
N LEU A 158 7.43 -11.52 4.81
CA LEU A 158 8.55 -11.13 3.95
C LEU A 158 9.88 -11.74 4.40
N THR A 159 10.06 -11.94 5.71
CA THR A 159 11.26 -12.52 6.32
C THR A 159 11.47 -13.98 5.89
N SER A 160 10.41 -14.70 5.47
CA SER A 160 10.53 -16.04 4.91
C SER A 160 11.44 -16.12 3.66
N VAL A 161 11.55 -15.01 2.93
CA VAL A 161 12.40 -14.87 1.75
C VAL A 161 13.72 -14.18 2.08
N SER A 162 13.69 -13.10 2.89
CA SER A 162 14.93 -12.38 3.24
C SER A 162 15.89 -13.22 4.09
N ARG A 163 15.35 -14.05 5.00
CA ARG A 163 16.09 -14.94 5.89
C ARG A 163 17.21 -14.23 6.66
N GLY A 164 16.95 -12.98 7.07
CA GLY A 164 17.91 -12.15 7.79
C GLY A 164 19.08 -11.61 6.96
N ARG A 165 19.03 -11.71 5.62
CA ARG A 165 20.04 -11.11 4.73
C ARG A 165 19.84 -9.61 4.54
N TYR A 166 18.59 -9.17 4.68
CA TYR A 166 18.17 -7.79 4.54
C TYR A 166 16.85 -7.57 5.29
N GLY A 167 16.55 -6.31 5.60
CA GLY A 167 15.36 -5.92 6.35
C GLY A 167 15.12 -4.42 6.33
N GLY A 168 14.30 -3.95 7.27
CA GLY A 168 13.83 -2.57 7.36
C GLY A 168 13.05 -2.15 6.13
N PRO A 169 11.94 -2.83 5.79
CA PRO A 169 11.03 -2.34 4.78
C PRO A 169 10.41 -1.02 5.26
N GLN A 170 10.34 -0.02 4.39
CA GLN A 170 9.82 1.31 4.75
C GLN A 170 8.58 1.71 3.96
N ASP A 171 8.54 1.34 2.68
CA ASP A 171 7.51 1.85 1.78
C ASP A 171 6.99 0.79 0.83
N ILE A 172 5.79 1.06 0.32
CA ILE A 172 5.01 0.15 -0.52
C ILE A 172 4.34 0.89 -1.66
N GLU A 173 4.37 0.30 -2.85
CA GLU A 173 3.73 0.84 -4.05
C GLU A 173 2.98 -0.24 -4.83
N HIS A 174 2.00 0.17 -5.64
CA HIS A 174 1.20 -0.74 -6.48
C HIS A 174 1.39 -0.49 -7.97
N ASP A 175 1.37 -1.56 -8.77
CA ASP A 175 1.17 -1.45 -10.22
C ASP A 175 -0.30 -1.58 -10.63
N GLU A 176 -0.60 -1.42 -11.92
CA GLU A 176 -1.94 -1.52 -12.48
C GLU A 176 -2.60 -2.90 -12.35
N GLN A 177 -1.81 -3.95 -12.04
CA GLN A 177 -2.30 -5.29 -11.73
C GLN A 177 -2.43 -5.51 -10.21
N SER A 178 -2.07 -4.49 -9.42
CA SER A 178 -2.01 -4.47 -7.97
C SER A 178 -1.10 -5.51 -7.36
N ASN A 179 -0.02 -5.81 -8.08
CA ASN A 179 1.16 -6.32 -7.40
C ASN A 179 1.70 -5.21 -6.51
N ILE A 180 2.25 -5.63 -5.39
CA ILE A 180 2.82 -4.76 -4.37
C ILE A 180 4.33 -4.81 -4.49
N PHE A 181 4.97 -3.66 -4.47
CA PHE A 181 6.41 -3.52 -4.45
C PHE A 181 6.83 -2.97 -3.09
N VAL A 182 7.71 -3.67 -2.40
CA VAL A 182 8.15 -3.32 -1.06
C VAL A 182 9.61 -2.89 -1.11
N LEU A 183 9.88 -1.65 -0.70
CA LEU A 183 11.22 -1.10 -0.60
C LEU A 183 11.83 -1.45 0.75
N GLY A 184 12.98 -2.13 0.75
CA GLY A 184 13.79 -2.39 1.94
C GLY A 184 15.03 -1.49 1.99
N THR A 185 15.49 -1.16 3.20
CA THR A 185 16.55 -0.16 3.43
C THR A 185 17.90 -0.78 3.78
N TYR A 186 17.92 -1.91 4.48
CA TYR A 186 19.16 -2.47 5.04
C TYR A 186 19.46 -3.89 4.55
N PRO A 187 20.35 -4.05 3.55
CA PRO A 187 20.66 -3.07 2.51
C PRO A 187 19.44 -2.77 1.63
N GLY A 188 19.59 -1.77 0.74
CA GLY A 188 18.57 -1.39 -0.23
C GLY A 188 18.09 -2.57 -1.07
N THR A 189 16.81 -2.93 -0.98
CA THR A 189 16.18 -4.06 -1.70
C THR A 189 14.83 -3.68 -2.28
N LEU A 190 14.37 -4.45 -3.26
CA LEU A 190 13.02 -4.35 -3.80
C LEU A 190 12.42 -5.75 -3.86
N MET A 191 11.31 -5.95 -3.16
CA MET A 191 10.52 -7.19 -3.24
C MET A 191 9.23 -6.94 -4.00
N ARG A 192 8.71 -7.99 -4.62
CA ARG A 192 7.40 -7.97 -5.28
C ARG A 192 6.50 -9.03 -4.64
N VAL A 193 5.28 -8.65 -4.31
CA VAL A 193 4.21 -9.55 -3.84
C VAL A 193 3.07 -9.49 -4.84
N PRO A 194 2.66 -10.61 -5.46
CA PRO A 194 1.48 -10.61 -6.32
C PRO A 194 0.23 -10.19 -5.55
N ARG A 195 -0.77 -9.67 -6.25
CA ARG A 195 -2.02 -9.16 -5.64
C ARG A 195 -2.71 -10.13 -4.68
N ASP A 196 -2.62 -11.42 -4.93
CA ASP A 196 -3.25 -12.46 -4.12
C ASP A 196 -2.43 -12.90 -2.90
N GLY A 197 -1.25 -12.31 -2.69
CA GLY A 197 -0.35 -12.66 -1.60
C GLY A 197 0.27 -14.04 -1.71
N SER A 198 0.20 -14.68 -2.89
CA SER A 198 0.60 -16.08 -3.08
C SER A 198 2.08 -16.37 -2.84
N ARG A 199 2.95 -15.37 -3.01
CA ARG A 199 4.40 -15.49 -2.81
C ARG A 199 5.06 -14.11 -2.64
N VAL A 200 6.35 -14.14 -2.29
CA VAL A 200 7.23 -12.96 -2.29
C VAL A 200 8.38 -13.25 -3.24
N ASP A 201 8.58 -12.39 -4.22
CA ASP A 201 9.66 -12.47 -5.20
C ASP A 201 10.74 -11.43 -4.86
N GLU A 202 12.01 -11.86 -4.78
CA GLU A 202 13.15 -10.95 -4.71
C GLU A 202 13.35 -10.30 -6.07
N TRP A 203 12.93 -9.05 -6.22
CA TRP A 203 13.02 -8.36 -7.51
C TRP A 203 14.38 -7.68 -7.70
N PHE A 204 14.89 -7.08 -6.62
CA PHE A 204 16.25 -6.57 -6.54
C PHE A 204 16.84 -6.86 -5.16
N VAL A 205 17.97 -7.56 -5.16
CA VAL A 205 18.83 -7.74 -3.98
C VAL A 205 20.26 -7.42 -4.39
N PRO A 206 20.96 -6.54 -3.66
CA PRO A 206 22.32 -6.17 -3.99
C PRO A 206 23.25 -7.38 -3.81
N ALA A 207 24.29 -7.44 -4.63
CA ALA A 207 25.33 -8.45 -4.45
C ALA A 207 25.95 -8.34 -3.05
N PRO A 208 26.36 -9.46 -2.42
CA PRO A 208 27.05 -9.42 -1.13
C PRO A 208 28.27 -8.49 -1.23
N ARG A 209 28.35 -7.49 -0.34
CA ARG A 209 29.55 -6.66 -0.28
C ARG A 209 30.70 -7.52 0.23
N ALA A 210 31.87 -7.42 -0.42
CA ALA A 210 33.04 -8.24 -0.12
C ALA A 210 33.61 -7.99 1.31
N ASP A 211 33.17 -6.93 1.99
CA ASP A 211 33.59 -6.51 3.32
C ASP A 211 32.60 -6.90 4.45
N PHE A 212 31.40 -7.39 4.13
CA PHE A 212 30.42 -7.79 5.13
C PHE A 212 30.58 -9.27 5.48
N GLN A 213 31.53 -9.59 6.38
CA GLN A 213 31.55 -10.89 7.04
C GLN A 213 30.52 -10.87 8.19
N PRO A 214 29.44 -11.67 8.12
CA PRO A 214 28.55 -11.82 9.27
C PRO A 214 29.38 -12.35 10.44
N ARG A 215 29.43 -11.61 11.55
CA ARG A 215 30.09 -12.07 12.76
C ARG A 215 29.40 -13.36 13.17
N ARG A 216 30.13 -14.47 13.13
CA ARG A 216 29.63 -15.77 13.60
C ARG A 216 29.10 -15.58 15.03
N PRO A 217 27.94 -16.16 15.38
CA PRO A 217 27.49 -16.18 16.76
C PRO A 217 28.61 -16.76 17.62
N ARG A 218 28.97 -16.10 18.72
CA ARG A 218 29.79 -16.75 19.74
C ARG A 218 28.93 -17.86 20.33
N MET A 219 29.39 -19.10 20.19
CA MET A 219 28.87 -20.25 20.95
C MET A 219 29.09 -20.04 22.46
#